data_AF-A0A9P1R378-F1
#
_entry.id   AF-A0A9P1R378-F1
#
_cell.length_a   1.000
_cell.length_b   1.000
_cell.length_c   1.000
_cell.angle_alpha   90.00
_cell.angle_beta   90.00
_cell.angle_gamma   90.00
#
_symmetry.space_group_name_H-M   'P 1'
#
loop_
_entity.id
_entity.type
_entity.pdbx_description
1 polymer ?
#
loop_
_entity_poly.entity_id
_entity_poly.type
_entity_poly.pdbx_seq_one_letter_code
_entity_poly.pdbx_strand_id
1 'polypeptide(L)'
;MMACLSWLEKLKESFASTGLDYEDLYELIEASITRKRTNFPAFINEASKGVGFSVGEGHFYSLDQDWDDPEEFNEVSFFLGEVETSSIPVLDYVFLMKIAADVYSDFFPEERDSVLSSAKKLEERYSKRFPV
;
A
#
# COMPACT_ATOMS: atom_id res chain seq x y z
N MET A 1 -3.03 12.07 -17.09
CA MET A 1 -1.61 11.65 -17.19
C MET A 1 -0.71 12.52 -16.32
N MET A 2 -0.70 13.86 -16.46
CA MET A 2 0.11 14.75 -15.59
C MET A 2 -0.22 14.62 -14.10
N ALA A 3 -1.50 14.67 -13.71
CA ALA A 3 -1.91 14.54 -12.30
C ALA A 3 -1.46 13.23 -11.64
N CYS A 4 -1.36 12.14 -12.40
CA CYS A 4 -0.96 10.84 -11.88
C CYS A 4 0.55 10.79 -11.58
N LEU A 5 1.38 11.41 -12.44
CA LEU A 5 2.81 11.56 -12.19
C LEU A 5 3.06 12.51 -11.00
N SER A 6 2.36 13.64 -10.95
CA SER A 6 2.51 14.60 -9.84
C SER A 6 2.05 14.02 -8.48
N TRP A 7 1.01 13.18 -8.49
CA TRP A 7 0.60 12.44 -7.29
C TRP A 7 1.69 11.48 -6.81
N LEU A 8 2.27 10.67 -7.71
CA LEU A 8 3.35 9.72 -7.35
C LEU A 8 4.62 10.44 -6.87
N GLU A 9 4.97 11.58 -7.45
CA GLU A 9 6.07 12.42 -6.97
C GLU A 9 5.78 12.92 -5.54
N LYS A 10 4.57 13.44 -5.30
CA LYS A 10 4.17 13.93 -3.98
C LYS A 10 4.12 12.81 -2.95
N LEU A 11 3.67 11.63 -3.35
CA LEU A 11 3.63 10.45 -2.50
C LEU A 11 5.03 10.08 -2.03
N LYS A 12 6.01 10.07 -2.95
CA LYS A 12 7.41 9.77 -2.62
C LYS A 12 7.97 10.76 -1.59
N GLU A 13 7.73 12.05 -1.79
CA GLU A 13 8.14 13.09 -0.83
C GLU A 13 7.49 12.89 0.55
N SER A 14 6.19 12.62 0.57
CA SER A 14 5.46 12.39 1.82
C SER A 14 5.99 11.16 2.55
N PHE A 15 6.28 10.07 1.86
CA PHE A 15 6.89 8.88 2.45
C PHE A 15 8.30 9.16 2.98
N ALA A 16 9.15 9.82 2.20
CA ALA A 16 10.51 10.19 2.61
C ALA A 16 10.53 11.06 3.89
N SER A 17 9.48 11.84 4.13
CA SER A 17 9.38 12.68 5.33
C SER A 17 9.05 11.91 6.62
N THR A 18 8.65 10.64 6.52
CA THR A 18 8.28 9.81 7.68
C THR A 18 9.47 9.21 8.41
N GLY A 19 10.59 8.99 7.71
CA GLY A 19 11.75 8.25 8.23
C GLY A 19 11.55 6.73 8.34
N LEU A 20 10.46 6.20 7.78
CA LEU A 20 10.20 4.75 7.69
C LEU A 20 10.84 4.17 6.43
N ASP A 21 11.02 2.85 6.40
CA ASP A 21 11.40 2.12 5.18
C ASP A 21 10.16 2.05 4.27
N TYR A 22 10.22 2.67 3.09
CA TYR A 22 9.04 2.84 2.21
C TYR A 22 9.32 2.49 0.75
N GLU A 23 10.58 2.33 0.38
CA GLU A 23 11.06 2.30 -1.00
C GLU A 23 10.38 1.19 -1.81
N ASP A 24 10.30 -0.02 -1.26
CA ASP A 24 9.70 -1.17 -1.95
C ASP A 24 8.18 -1.04 -2.06
N LEU A 25 7.51 -0.51 -1.03
CA LEU A 25 6.08 -0.19 -1.10
C LEU A 25 5.80 0.87 -2.17
N TYR A 26 6.61 1.92 -2.21
CA TYR A 26 6.51 2.96 -3.21
C TYR A 26 6.73 2.41 -4.61
N GLU A 27 7.77 1.59 -4.81
CA GLU A 27 8.06 0.97 -6.10
C GLU A 27 6.87 0.12 -6.58
N LEU A 28 6.26 -0.67 -5.70
CA LEU A 28 5.10 -1.48 -6.07
C LEU A 28 3.87 -0.63 -6.41
N ILE A 29 3.60 0.43 -5.64
CA ILE A 29 2.52 1.38 -5.96
C ILE A 29 2.81 2.03 -7.32
N GLU A 30 3.99 2.62 -7.51
CA GLU A 30 4.39 3.26 -8.77
C GLU A 30 4.28 2.29 -9.96
N ALA A 31 4.85 1.10 -9.85
CA ALA A 31 4.85 0.10 -10.91
C ALA A 31 3.44 -0.41 -11.21
N SER A 32 2.58 -0.60 -10.20
CA SER A 32 1.20 -1.04 -10.39
C SER A 32 0.38 -0.05 -11.22
N ILE A 33 0.60 1.25 -11.01
CA ILE A 33 -0.13 2.34 -11.68
C ILE A 33 0.47 2.65 -13.04
N THR A 34 1.79 2.82 -13.12
CA THR A 34 2.49 3.18 -14.37
C THR A 34 2.39 2.08 -15.43
N ARG A 35 2.43 0.80 -15.01
CA ARG A 35 2.22 -0.36 -15.89
C ARG A 35 0.74 -0.66 -16.13
N LYS A 36 -0.18 0.16 -15.60
CA LYS A 36 -1.64 0.03 -15.74
C LYS A 36 -2.16 -1.36 -15.33
N ARG A 37 -1.57 -1.93 -14.29
CA ARG A 37 -2.04 -3.20 -13.71
C ARG A 37 -3.27 -2.98 -12.82
N THR A 38 -3.37 -1.80 -12.22
CA THR A 38 -4.51 -1.37 -11.41
C THR A 38 -4.61 0.17 -11.38
N ASN A 39 -5.57 0.70 -10.63
CA ASN A 39 -5.60 2.09 -10.17
C ASN A 39 -5.52 2.12 -8.63
N PHE A 40 -5.18 3.28 -8.07
CA PHE A 40 -4.96 3.38 -6.62
C PHE A 40 -6.22 3.11 -5.79
N PRO A 41 -7.44 3.57 -6.16
CA PRO A 41 -8.66 3.21 -5.45
C PRO A 41 -8.89 1.70 -5.36
N ALA A 42 -8.66 0.95 -6.46
CA ALA A 42 -8.75 -0.50 -6.45
C ALA A 42 -7.63 -1.14 -5.61
N PHE A 43 -6.39 -0.64 -5.72
CA PHE A 43 -5.25 -1.12 -4.94
C PHE A 43 -5.52 -1.04 -3.43
N ILE A 44 -5.91 0.12 -2.91
CA ILE A 44 -6.16 0.29 -1.47
C ILE A 44 -7.42 -0.45 -1.01
N ASN A 45 -8.40 -0.64 -1.89
CA ASN A 45 -9.58 -1.43 -1.57
C ASN A 45 -9.24 -2.92 -1.38
N GLU A 46 -8.40 -3.51 -2.23
CA GLU A 46 -7.92 -4.89 -2.02
C GLU A 46 -7.05 -5.00 -0.76
N ALA A 47 -6.14 -4.04 -0.54
CA ALA A 47 -5.37 -3.98 0.70
C ALA A 47 -6.27 -3.94 1.95
N SER A 48 -7.38 -3.20 1.91
CA SER A 48 -8.33 -3.11 3.03
C SER A 48 -9.02 -4.45 3.36
N LYS A 49 -9.03 -5.39 2.41
CA LYS A 49 -9.55 -6.75 2.59
C LYS A 49 -8.48 -7.71 3.10
N GLY A 50 -7.24 -7.26 3.24
CA GLY A 50 -6.09 -8.08 3.62
C GLY A 50 -5.47 -8.83 2.45
N VAL A 51 -5.66 -8.36 1.22
CA VAL A 51 -5.09 -8.96 0.00
C VAL A 51 -3.98 -8.04 -0.52
N GLY A 52 -2.79 -8.60 -0.70
CA GLY A 52 -1.64 -7.93 -1.28
C GLY A 52 -1.81 -7.68 -2.78
N PHE A 53 -0.73 -7.30 -3.45
CA PHE A 53 -0.77 -7.03 -4.89
C PHE A 53 0.48 -7.53 -5.59
N SER A 54 0.28 -8.08 -6.79
CA SER A 54 1.34 -8.49 -7.70
C SER A 54 1.30 -7.65 -8.99
N VAL A 55 2.40 -6.96 -9.28
CA VAL A 55 2.62 -6.25 -10.55
C VAL A 55 3.02 -7.25 -11.66
N GLY A 56 3.64 -8.36 -11.25
CA GLY A 56 4.10 -9.45 -12.08
C GLY A 56 4.85 -10.51 -11.25
N GLU A 57 5.34 -11.55 -11.93
CA GLU A 57 6.19 -12.58 -11.31
C GLU A 57 7.38 -11.94 -10.59
N GLY A 58 7.60 -12.36 -9.34
CA GLY A 58 8.64 -11.81 -8.46
C GLY A 58 8.43 -10.36 -8.00
N HIS A 59 7.37 -9.66 -8.42
CA HIS A 59 7.17 -8.24 -8.13
C HIS A 59 5.86 -8.02 -7.37
N PHE A 60 5.86 -8.27 -6.06
CA PHE A 60 4.65 -8.30 -5.24
C PHE A 60 4.90 -8.08 -3.74
N TYR A 61 3.81 -7.91 -3.01
CA TYR A 61 3.76 -8.03 -1.55
C TYR A 61 2.53 -8.85 -1.17
N SER A 62 2.58 -9.48 -0.01
CA SER A 62 1.47 -10.27 0.56
C SER A 62 0.92 -9.62 1.81
N LEU A 63 -0.38 -9.80 2.05
CA LEU A 63 -1.06 -9.48 3.30
C LEU A 63 -1.66 -10.75 3.91
N ASP A 64 -2.32 -10.62 5.06
CA ASP A 64 -2.78 -11.74 5.86
C ASP A 64 -3.76 -12.70 5.16
N GLN A 65 -4.50 -12.29 4.12
CA GLN A 65 -5.35 -13.21 3.34
C GLN A 65 -4.61 -13.96 2.25
N ASP A 66 -3.35 -13.62 1.97
CA ASP A 66 -2.51 -14.36 1.02
C ASP A 66 -1.75 -15.50 1.70
N TRP A 67 -1.78 -15.58 3.03
CA TRP A 67 -1.09 -16.58 3.84
C TRP A 67 -1.98 -17.81 4.08
N ASP A 68 -1.36 -18.99 4.16
CA ASP A 68 -2.06 -20.25 4.46
C ASP A 68 -2.74 -20.19 5.85
N ASP A 69 -2.03 -19.63 6.84
CA ASP A 69 -2.59 -19.26 8.13
C ASP A 69 -2.55 -17.74 8.29
N PRO A 70 -3.71 -17.06 8.15
CA PRO A 70 -3.78 -15.64 8.38
C PRO A 70 -3.26 -15.24 9.74
N GLU A 71 -3.37 -16.07 10.81
CA GLU A 71 -2.97 -15.74 12.19
C GLU A 71 -1.45 -15.58 12.39
N GLU A 72 -0.63 -16.14 11.49
CA GLU A 72 0.83 -16.03 11.55
C GLU A 72 1.37 -14.72 10.97
N PHE A 73 0.55 -14.00 10.20
CA PHE A 73 0.93 -12.71 9.61
C PHE A 73 1.30 -11.65 10.66
N ASN A 74 2.55 -11.16 10.60
CA ASN A 74 3.13 -10.22 11.56
C ASN A 74 3.90 -9.05 10.92
N GLU A 75 4.21 -9.11 9.63
CA GLU A 75 4.92 -8.08 8.86
C GLU A 75 4.51 -8.13 7.38
N VAL A 76 4.76 -7.05 6.65
CA VAL A 76 4.54 -6.97 5.20
C VAL A 76 5.88 -7.18 4.50
N SER A 77 6.07 -8.34 3.88
CA SER A 77 7.24 -8.64 3.06
C SER A 77 7.06 -8.20 1.61
N PHE A 78 8.12 -7.63 1.05
CA PHE A 78 8.19 -7.15 -0.33
C PHE A 78 9.16 -8.00 -1.14
N PHE A 79 8.78 -8.27 -2.37
CA PHE A 79 9.54 -9.06 -3.33
C PHE A 79 9.70 -8.23 -4.60
N LEU A 80 10.94 -7.90 -4.95
CA LEU A 80 11.32 -7.23 -6.20
C LEU A 80 12.34 -8.12 -6.94
N GLY A 81 11.83 -9.11 -7.67
CA GLY A 81 12.58 -10.19 -8.29
C GLY A 81 12.36 -11.54 -7.60
N GLU A 82 13.37 -12.41 -7.64
CA GLU A 82 13.26 -13.80 -7.14
C GLU A 82 13.42 -13.93 -5.62
N VAL A 83 13.66 -12.82 -4.90
CA VAL A 83 13.98 -12.81 -3.47
C VAL A 83 13.21 -11.72 -2.74
N GLU A 84 12.96 -11.95 -1.46
CA GLU A 84 12.51 -10.91 -0.54
C GLU A 84 13.57 -9.81 -0.46
N THR A 85 13.15 -8.56 -0.61
CA THR A 85 14.04 -7.39 -0.58
C THR A 85 13.98 -6.67 0.75
N SER A 86 12.79 -6.54 1.33
CA SER A 86 12.58 -5.95 2.64
C SER A 86 11.26 -6.43 3.26
N SER A 87 11.11 -6.20 4.55
CA SER A 87 9.83 -6.29 5.25
C SER A 87 9.63 -5.05 6.11
N ILE A 88 8.36 -4.68 6.36
CA ILE A 88 8.02 -3.60 7.31
C ILE A 88 6.97 -4.06 8.31
N PRO A 89 6.98 -3.49 9.54
CA PRO A 89 5.90 -3.72 10.50
C PRO A 89 4.54 -3.38 9.91
N VAL A 90 3.51 -4.18 10.25
CA VAL A 90 2.14 -3.96 9.74
C VAL A 90 1.62 -2.56 10.07
N LEU A 91 1.97 -2.02 11.24
CA LEU A 91 1.55 -0.67 11.63
C LEU A 91 2.20 0.41 10.76
N ASP A 92 3.45 0.24 10.37
CA ASP A 92 4.16 1.16 9.47
C ASP A 92 3.57 1.10 8.07
N TYR A 93 3.25 -0.10 7.57
CA TYR A 93 2.50 -0.28 6.32
C TYR A 93 1.15 0.44 6.35
N VAL A 94 0.35 0.26 7.40
CA VAL A 94 -0.96 0.92 7.55
C VAL A 94 -0.79 2.44 7.56
N PHE A 95 0.21 2.95 8.27
CA PHE A 95 0.50 4.38 8.33
C PHE A 95 0.87 4.95 6.94
N LEU A 96 1.77 4.28 6.22
CA LEU A 96 2.15 4.67 4.86
C LEU A 96 0.95 4.60 3.90
N MET A 97 0.12 3.58 3.97
CA MET A 97 -1.08 3.47 3.14
C MET A 97 -2.12 4.57 3.41
N LYS A 98 -2.22 5.04 4.66
CA LYS A 98 -3.06 6.20 5.00
C LYS A 98 -2.50 7.50 4.40
N ILE A 99 -1.19 7.71 4.47
CA ILE A 99 -0.54 8.83 3.77
C ILE A 99 -0.81 8.76 2.27
N ALA A 100 -0.71 7.58 1.67
CA ALA A 100 -1.00 7.39 0.25
C ALA A 100 -2.45 7.75 -0.10
N ALA A 101 -3.40 7.39 0.76
CA ALA A 101 -4.81 7.73 0.63
C ALA A 101 -5.08 9.24 0.72
N ASP A 102 -4.47 9.91 1.69
CA ASP A 102 -4.60 11.36 1.87
C ASP A 102 -4.00 12.11 0.67
N VAL A 103 -2.77 11.77 0.29
CA VAL A 103 -2.08 12.38 -0.86
C VAL A 103 -2.83 12.11 -2.16
N TYR A 104 -3.39 10.92 -2.38
CA TYR A 104 -4.22 10.65 -3.56
C TYR A 104 -5.48 11.53 -3.56
N SER A 105 -6.16 11.63 -2.42
CA SER A 105 -7.43 12.35 -2.30
C SER A 105 -7.32 13.85 -2.57
N ASP A 106 -6.15 14.45 -2.34
CA ASP A 106 -5.88 15.85 -2.67
C ASP A 106 -5.76 16.09 -4.18
N PHE A 107 -5.28 15.10 -4.94
CA PHE A 107 -5.15 15.18 -6.39
C PHE A 107 -6.41 14.72 -7.14
N PHE A 108 -7.21 13.84 -6.52
CA PHE A 108 -8.42 13.26 -7.12
C PHE A 108 -9.64 13.38 -6.18
N PRO A 109 -10.19 14.60 -5.98
CA PRO A 109 -11.26 14.84 -5.01
C PRO A 109 -12.54 14.03 -5.26
N GLU A 110 -12.83 13.68 -6.51
CA GLU A 110 -14.00 12.89 -6.91
C GLU A 110 -13.97 11.46 -6.32
N GLU A 111 -12.79 10.94 -6.03
CA GLU A 111 -12.59 9.57 -5.52
C GLU A 111 -12.25 9.53 -4.02
N ARG A 112 -12.10 10.70 -3.40
CA ARG A 112 -11.67 10.90 -2.00
C ARG A 112 -12.42 10.01 -1.02
N ASP A 113 -13.74 10.06 -1.02
CA ASP A 113 -14.55 9.34 -0.02
C ASP A 113 -14.33 7.84 -0.11
N SER A 114 -14.20 7.29 -1.32
CA SER A 114 -13.95 5.86 -1.53
C SER A 114 -12.55 5.43 -1.07
N VAL A 115 -11.54 6.26 -1.33
CA VAL A 115 -10.14 6.01 -0.98
C VAL A 115 -9.94 6.12 0.53
N LEU A 116 -10.43 7.18 1.15
CA LEU A 116 -10.35 7.37 2.61
C LEU A 116 -11.17 6.32 3.37
N SER A 117 -12.32 5.89 2.84
CA SER A 117 -13.09 4.78 3.42
C SER A 117 -12.30 3.47 3.39
N SER A 118 -11.58 3.20 2.30
CA SER A 118 -10.73 2.00 2.17
C SER A 118 -9.54 2.05 3.12
N ALA A 119 -8.88 3.21 3.24
CA ALA A 119 -7.80 3.42 4.21
C ALA A 119 -8.26 3.21 5.67
N LYS A 120 -9.48 3.67 6.00
CA LYS A 120 -10.07 3.43 7.32
C LYS A 120 -10.33 1.96 7.58
N LYS A 121 -10.88 1.23 6.60
CA LYS A 121 -11.10 -0.23 6.71
C LYS A 121 -9.79 -0.99 6.89
N LEU A 122 -8.74 -0.56 6.17
CA LEU A 122 -7.39 -1.11 6.31
C LEU A 122 -6.88 -0.94 7.75
N GLU A 123 -6.98 0.26 8.31
CA GLU A 123 -6.63 0.52 9.71
C GLU A 123 -7.46 -0.34 10.67
N GLU A 124 -8.79 -0.34 10.54
CA GLU A 124 -9.68 -1.13 11.39
C GLU A 124 -9.37 -2.63 11.38
N ARG A 125 -8.89 -3.16 10.25
CA ARG A 125 -8.46 -4.57 10.11
C ARG A 125 -7.26 -4.87 11.00
N TYR A 126 -6.22 -4.05 10.94
CA TYR A 126 -4.95 -4.34 11.60
C TYR A 126 -4.84 -3.75 13.02
N SER A 127 -5.60 -2.71 13.37
CA SER A 127 -5.64 -2.16 14.73
C SER A 127 -6.21 -3.15 15.77
N LYS A 128 -7.09 -4.07 15.37
CA LYS A 128 -7.64 -5.09 16.28
C LYS A 128 -6.63 -6.20 16.60
N ARG A 129 -5.65 -6.37 15.73
CA ARG A 129 -4.73 -7.49 15.75
C ARG A 129 -3.41 -7.17 16.46
N PHE A 130 -3.03 -5.91 16.44
CA PHE A 130 -1.85 -5.39 17.13
C PHE A 130 -2.28 -4.28 18.10
N PRO A 131 -2.86 -4.62 19.27
CA PRO A 131 -3.17 -3.63 20.29
C PRO A 131 -1.86 -3.00 20.79
N VAL A 132 -1.83 -1.66 20.81
CA VAL A 132 -0.74 -0.84 21.36
C VAL A 132 -0.60 -1.08 22.87
#